data_AF-A0A372ERU1-F1
#
_entry.id   AF-A0A372ERU1-F1
#
_cell.length_a   1.000
_cell.length_b   1.000
_cell.length_c   1.000
_cell.angle_alpha   90.00
_cell.angle_beta   90.00
_cell.angle_gamma   90.00
#
_symmetry.space_group_name_H-M   'P 1'
#
loop_
_entity.id
_entity.type
_entity.pdbx_description
1 polymer ?
#
loop_
_entity_poly.entity_id
_entity_poly.type
_entity_poly.pdbx_seq_one_letter_code
_entity_poly.pdbx_strand_id
1 'polypeptide(L)'
;MKAPFAYGACLVLAAGAAPAGELPRLPSGLEPELMEAFIDVKPDGMFTYARFRFLLPQIGTEAAPEHGALAEDFMVLCNEYALDRLAGSDQQIDRVVISFSDRPVEFGATDPEATQFFEQFGVADGTCTWEQF
;
A
#
# COMPACT_ATOMS: atom_id res chain seq x y z
N MET A 1 -13.53 -46.79 -35.59
CA MET A 1 -12.10 -46.43 -35.58
C MET A 1 -12.03 -44.92 -35.27
N LYS A 2 -12.27 -44.55 -34.00
CA LYS A 2 -11.37 -43.80 -33.07
C LYS A 2 -10.66 -42.57 -33.66
N ALA A 3 -11.20 -41.39 -33.33
CA ALA A 3 -10.57 -40.08 -33.53
C ALA A 3 -9.46 -39.82 -32.49
N PRO A 4 -8.37 -39.10 -32.83
CA PRO A 4 -7.35 -38.71 -31.87
C PRO A 4 -7.76 -37.40 -31.16
N PHE A 5 -7.89 -37.47 -29.83
CA PHE A 5 -8.06 -36.32 -28.96
C PHE A 5 -6.67 -35.71 -28.71
N ALA A 6 -6.41 -34.51 -29.24
CA ALA A 6 -5.16 -33.79 -29.00
C ALA A 6 -5.21 -33.12 -27.61
N TYR A 7 -4.37 -33.61 -26.69
CA TYR A 7 -4.11 -32.97 -25.40
C TYR A 7 -3.11 -31.83 -25.63
N GLY A 8 -3.60 -30.58 -25.66
CA GLY A 8 -2.76 -29.37 -25.75
C GLY A 8 -2.58 -28.75 -24.37
N ALA A 9 -1.32 -28.62 -23.94
CA ALA A 9 -0.89 -28.27 -22.60
C ALA A 9 -1.45 -26.93 -22.06
N CYS A 10 -1.95 -26.95 -20.83
CA CYS A 10 -2.30 -25.75 -20.07
C CYS A 10 -1.02 -25.18 -19.46
N LEU A 11 -0.52 -24.07 -20.01
CA LEU A 11 0.61 -23.34 -19.45
C LEU A 11 0.12 -22.57 -18.21
N VAL A 12 0.38 -23.12 -17.02
CA VAL A 12 0.07 -22.41 -15.76
C VAL A 12 1.18 -21.38 -15.54
N LEU A 13 0.86 -20.11 -15.79
CA LEU A 13 1.67 -18.98 -15.34
C LEU A 13 1.62 -18.94 -13.81
N ALA A 14 2.70 -19.37 -13.15
CA ALA A 14 2.89 -19.11 -11.74
C ALA A 14 3.10 -17.60 -11.56
N ALA A 15 2.07 -16.91 -11.04
CA ALA A 15 2.23 -15.55 -10.54
C ALA A 15 3.26 -15.59 -9.40
N GLY A 16 4.44 -15.03 -9.64
CA GLY A 16 5.44 -14.87 -8.60
C GLY A 16 4.89 -13.92 -7.55
N ALA A 17 4.52 -14.45 -6.38
CA ALA A 17 4.38 -13.64 -5.19
C ALA A 17 5.79 -13.13 -4.87
N ALA A 18 6.05 -11.85 -5.15
CA ALA A 18 7.24 -11.19 -4.64
C ALA A 18 7.27 -11.36 -3.12
N PRO A 19 8.44 -11.57 -2.49
CA PRO A 19 8.51 -11.65 -1.05
C PRO A 19 7.94 -10.35 -0.50
N ALA A 20 6.87 -10.45 0.29
CA ALA A 20 6.45 -9.35 1.14
C ALA A 20 7.61 -9.14 2.12
N GLY A 21 8.49 -8.19 1.82
CA GLY A 21 9.52 -7.74 2.76
C GLY A 21 8.87 -7.42 4.11
N GLU A 22 9.59 -7.73 5.18
CA GLU A 22 9.11 -7.55 6.56
C GLU A 22 8.56 -6.13 6.77
N LEU A 23 7.43 -6.01 7.48
CA LEU A 23 6.92 -4.70 7.88
C LEU A 23 7.79 -4.14 9.01
N PRO A 24 8.15 -2.85 8.98
CA PRO A 24 8.87 -2.22 10.07
C PRO A 24 7.99 -2.17 11.32
N ARG A 25 8.64 -2.12 12.48
CA ARG A 25 7.91 -1.90 13.74
C ARG A 25 7.45 -0.46 13.80
N LEU A 26 6.17 -0.26 14.08
CA LEU A 26 5.61 1.07 14.21
C LEU A 26 5.95 1.69 15.58
N PRO A 27 6.30 2.98 15.64
CA PRO A 27 6.48 3.73 16.89
C PRO A 27 5.29 3.62 17.85
N SER A 28 4.07 3.58 17.35
CA SER A 28 2.86 3.38 18.16
C SER A 28 2.77 1.99 18.81
N GLY A 29 3.55 1.02 18.34
CA GLY A 29 3.44 -0.39 18.71
C GLY A 29 2.29 -1.13 18.03
N LEU A 30 1.56 -0.49 17.10
CA LEU A 30 0.56 -1.16 16.29
C LEU A 30 1.22 -2.10 15.26
N GLU A 31 0.46 -3.12 14.86
CA GLU A 31 0.91 -4.13 13.90
C GLU A 31 0.10 -3.98 12.61
N PRO A 32 0.65 -3.34 11.57
CA PRO A 32 -0.03 -3.20 10.30
C PRO A 32 -0.02 -4.51 9.52
N GLU A 33 -1.02 -4.72 8.68
CA GLU A 33 -1.02 -5.75 7.65
C GLU A 33 -1.16 -5.07 6.27
N LEU A 34 -0.32 -5.42 5.29
CA LEU A 34 -0.49 -4.89 3.94
C LEU A 34 -1.76 -5.50 3.31
N MET A 35 -2.75 -4.66 3.02
CA MET A 35 -3.92 -5.04 2.26
C MET A 35 -3.63 -5.04 0.76
N GLU A 36 -3.05 -3.95 0.26
CA GLU A 36 -2.88 -3.72 -1.17
C GLU A 36 -1.77 -2.70 -1.43
N ALA A 37 -1.00 -2.89 -2.49
CA ALA A 37 -0.05 -1.90 -2.97
C ALA A 37 -0.07 -1.82 -4.50
N PHE A 38 -0.12 -0.61 -5.05
CA PHE A 38 -0.15 -0.40 -6.51
C PHE A 38 0.31 1.00 -6.90
N ILE A 39 0.69 1.15 -8.17
CA ILE A 39 1.01 2.43 -8.80
C ILE A 39 -0.27 2.98 -9.45
N ASP A 40 -0.64 4.19 -9.07
CA ASP A 40 -1.79 4.96 -9.53
C ASP A 40 -1.31 6.12 -10.40
N VAL A 41 -1.24 5.88 -11.71
CA VAL A 41 -0.91 6.89 -12.71
C VAL A 41 -2.18 7.66 -13.05
N LYS A 42 -2.23 8.95 -12.67
CA LYS A 42 -3.39 9.80 -12.97
C LYS A 42 -3.44 10.18 -14.45
N PRO A 43 -4.65 10.32 -15.05
CA PRO A 43 -4.80 10.68 -16.46
C PRO A 43 -4.22 12.06 -16.82
N ASP A 44 -4.04 12.95 -15.84
CA ASP A 44 -3.41 14.26 -16.04
C ASP A 44 -1.90 14.17 -16.32
N GLY A 45 -1.28 13.02 -16.02
CA GLY A 45 0.15 12.78 -16.18
C GLY A 45 1.05 13.68 -15.32
N MET A 46 0.49 14.38 -14.33
CA MET A 46 1.25 15.37 -13.54
C MET A 46 2.12 14.71 -12.47
N PHE A 47 1.55 13.73 -11.76
CA PHE A 47 2.23 13.00 -10.69
C PHE A 47 1.90 11.51 -10.76
N THR A 48 2.91 10.69 -10.54
CA THR A 48 2.76 9.25 -10.34
C THR A 48 2.67 8.97 -8.84
N TYR A 49 1.59 8.31 -8.42
CA TYR A 49 1.37 7.95 -7.02
C TYR A 49 1.66 6.48 -6.83
N ALA A 50 2.40 6.13 -5.78
CA ALA A 50 2.40 4.77 -5.25
C ALA A 50 1.49 4.73 -4.02
N ARG A 51 0.56 3.78 -3.98
CA ARG A 51 -0.36 3.61 -2.85
C ARG A 51 -0.02 2.34 -2.09
N PHE A 52 0.06 2.46 -0.77
CA PHE A 52 0.20 1.34 0.14
C PHE A 52 -0.92 1.41 1.17
N ARG A 53 -1.79 0.40 1.16
CA ARG A 53 -3.00 0.33 1.95
C ARG A 53 -2.80 -0.74 3.02
N PHE A 54 -2.94 -0.36 4.28
CA PHE A 54 -2.74 -1.24 5.43
C PHE A 54 -4.02 -1.42 6.24
N LEU A 55 -4.21 -2.62 6.76
CA LEU A 55 -5.19 -2.92 7.80
C LEU A 55 -4.55 -2.72 9.17
N LEU A 56 -5.26 -1.97 10.03
CA LEU A 56 -4.93 -1.73 11.43
C LEU A 56 -6.23 -1.75 12.24
N PRO A 57 -6.79 -2.94 12.56
CA PRO A 57 -8.09 -3.07 13.22
C PRO A 57 -8.24 -2.25 14.52
N GLN A 58 -7.13 -1.98 15.20
CA GLN A 58 -7.07 -1.26 16.47
C GLN A 58 -7.52 0.21 16.35
N ILE A 59 -7.40 0.82 15.17
CA ILE A 59 -7.81 2.23 14.96
C ILE A 59 -9.34 2.41 14.93
N GLY A 60 -10.10 1.33 14.76
CA GLY A 60 -11.56 1.34 14.81
C GLY A 60 -12.13 1.07 16.21
N THR A 61 -11.28 1.02 17.24
CA THR A 61 -11.70 0.70 18.62
C THR A 61 -11.82 1.97 19.46
N GLU A 62 -12.53 1.89 20.59
CA GLU A 62 -12.62 2.99 21.57
C GLU A 62 -11.24 3.38 22.18
N ALA A 63 -10.25 2.50 22.05
CA ALA A 63 -8.86 2.75 22.48
C ALA A 63 -7.96 3.22 21.33
N ALA A 64 -8.55 3.62 20.20
CA ALA A 64 -7.80 4.05 19.03
C ALA A 64 -6.92 5.26 19.35
N PRO A 65 -5.66 5.26 18.90
CA PRO A 65 -4.85 6.46 18.92
C PRO A 65 -5.45 7.52 18.00
N GLU A 66 -5.37 8.78 18.44
CA GLU A 66 -5.69 9.94 17.60
C GLU A 66 -4.78 9.98 16.37
N HIS A 67 -5.24 10.57 15.26
CA HIS A 67 -4.45 10.65 14.02
C HIS A 67 -3.04 11.21 14.24
N GLY A 68 -2.90 12.25 15.07
CA GLY A 68 -1.60 12.85 15.38
C GLY A 68 -0.61 11.87 16.03
N ALA A 69 -1.09 10.84 16.73
CA ALA A 69 -0.25 9.79 17.32
C ALA A 69 0.19 8.74 16.29
N LEU A 70 -0.42 8.70 15.09
CA LEU A 70 -0.07 7.82 13.99
C LEU A 70 0.86 8.47 12.97
N ALA A 71 1.15 9.76 13.10
CA ALA A 71 1.99 10.50 12.15
C ALA A 71 3.38 9.86 11.99
N GLU A 72 4.02 9.47 13.10
CA GLU A 72 5.33 8.81 13.04
C GLU A 72 5.25 7.42 12.38
N ASP A 73 4.16 6.69 12.58
CA ASP A 73 3.93 5.38 11.92
C ASP A 73 3.85 5.51 10.40
N PHE A 74 3.10 6.51 9.92
CA PHE A 74 3.02 6.80 8.49
C PHE A 74 4.40 7.09 7.89
N MET A 75 5.22 7.89 8.58
CA MET A 75 6.56 8.24 8.12
C MET A 75 7.51 7.04 8.09
N VAL A 76 7.44 6.15 9.10
CA VAL A 76 8.21 4.91 9.15
C VAL A 76 7.83 3.98 8.00
N LEU A 77 6.53 3.76 7.77
CA LEU A 77 6.08 2.93 6.65
C LEU A 77 6.46 3.54 5.30
N CYS A 78 6.45 4.86 5.17
CA CYS A 78 6.90 5.48 3.93
C CYS A 78 8.39 5.22 3.68
N ASN A 79 9.25 5.59 4.64
CA ASN A 79 10.70 5.50 4.42
C ASN A 79 11.22 4.06 4.39
N GLU A 80 10.77 3.21 5.31
CA GLU A 80 11.36 1.88 5.52
C GLU A 80 10.67 0.79 4.71
N TYR A 81 9.40 0.98 4.33
CA TYR A 81 8.65 -0.06 3.63
C TYR A 81 8.31 0.31 2.19
N ALA A 82 7.77 1.51 1.98
CA ALA A 82 7.32 1.94 0.66
C ALA A 82 8.50 2.21 -0.27
N LEU A 83 9.49 3.01 0.15
CA LEU A 83 10.63 3.35 -0.71
C LEU A 83 11.44 2.14 -1.13
N ASP A 84 11.66 1.18 -0.22
CA ASP A 84 12.36 -0.08 -0.53
C ASP A 84 11.66 -0.87 -1.65
N ARG A 85 10.33 -0.85 -1.68
CA ARG A 85 9.55 -1.51 -2.74
C ARG A 85 9.55 -0.76 -4.06
N LEU A 86 9.85 0.54 -4.01
CA LEU A 86 9.92 1.40 -5.19
C LEU A 86 11.33 1.49 -5.76
N ALA A 87 12.37 1.10 -5.01
CA ALA A 87 13.78 1.21 -5.42
C ALA A 87 14.14 0.48 -6.73
N GLY A 88 13.33 -0.48 -7.16
CA GLY A 88 13.49 -1.21 -8.43
C GLY A 88 12.43 -0.90 -9.49
N SER A 89 11.58 0.10 -9.27
CA SER A 89 10.55 0.50 -10.22
C SER A 89 11.16 1.27 -11.40
N ASP A 90 10.83 0.87 -12.64
CA ASP A 90 11.19 1.65 -13.84
C ASP A 90 10.42 2.97 -13.93
N GLN A 91 9.34 3.11 -13.15
CA GLN A 91 8.50 4.29 -13.08
C GLN A 91 9.02 5.23 -11.98
N GLN A 92 9.27 6.49 -12.35
CA GLN A 92 9.49 7.56 -11.37
C GLN A 92 8.22 7.76 -10.52
N ILE A 93 8.36 7.66 -9.21
CA ILE A 93 7.28 7.89 -8.25
C ILE A 93 7.46 9.27 -7.63
N ASP A 94 6.46 10.13 -7.81
CA ASP A 94 6.50 11.50 -7.30
C ASP A 94 5.87 11.58 -5.90
N ARG A 95 4.88 10.73 -5.64
CA ARG A 95 4.09 10.74 -4.40
C ARG A 95 3.88 9.33 -3.85
N VAL A 96 3.97 9.19 -2.55
CA VAL A 96 3.58 7.97 -1.82
C VAL A 96 2.36 8.27 -0.98
N VAL A 97 1.31 7.47 -1.10
CA VAL A 97 0.13 7.55 -0.25
C VAL A 97 0.10 6.32 0.62
N ILE A 98 0.09 6.53 1.94
CA ILE A 98 -0.11 5.48 2.92
C ILE A 98 -1.51 5.64 3.50
N SER A 99 -2.27 4.55 3.57
CA SER A 99 -3.59 4.58 4.21
C SER A 99 -3.73 3.47 5.24
N PHE A 100 -4.34 3.81 6.36
CA PHE A 100 -4.75 2.87 7.39
C PHE A 100 -6.26 2.69 7.36
N SER A 101 -6.73 1.46 7.49
CA SER A 101 -8.14 1.13 7.60
C SER A 101 -8.33 0.09 8.70
N ASP A 102 -9.36 0.26 9.53
CA ASP A 102 -9.68 -0.74 10.56
C ASP A 102 -10.25 -2.04 9.97
N ARG A 103 -10.80 -1.96 8.75
CA ARG A 103 -11.38 -3.08 8.00
C ARG A 103 -11.12 -2.96 6.49
N PRO A 104 -11.26 -4.04 5.72
CA PRO A 104 -11.11 -3.96 4.26
C PRO A 104 -12.14 -3.03 3.63
N VAL A 105 -11.67 -2.10 2.80
CA VAL A 105 -12.49 -1.23 1.95
C VAL A 105 -11.95 -1.35 0.53
N GLU A 106 -12.83 -1.54 -0.46
CA GLU A 106 -12.42 -1.58 -1.87
C GLU A 106 -11.87 -0.21 -2.30
N PHE A 107 -10.86 -0.19 -3.18
CA PHE A 107 -10.32 1.08 -3.67
C PHE A 107 -11.39 1.87 -4.45
N GLY A 108 -11.57 3.15 -4.11
CA GLY A 108 -12.56 4.02 -4.72
C GLY A 108 -13.99 3.83 -4.20
N ALA A 109 -14.22 2.88 -3.28
CA ALA A 109 -15.50 2.74 -2.59
C ALA A 109 -15.55 3.58 -1.31
N THR A 110 -16.77 3.85 -0.84
CA THR A 110 -17.02 4.49 0.46
C THR A 110 -17.66 3.47 1.39
N ASP A 111 -17.11 3.33 2.60
CA ASP A 111 -17.72 2.59 3.71
C ASP A 111 -17.83 3.57 4.90
N PRO A 112 -19.05 3.98 5.31
CA PRO A 112 -19.25 4.93 6.40
C PRO A 112 -18.90 4.35 7.78
N GLU A 113 -18.80 3.03 7.90
CA GLU A 113 -18.48 2.38 9.16
C GLU A 113 -16.97 2.18 9.33
N ALA A 114 -16.19 2.32 8.25
CA ALA A 114 -14.75 2.14 8.28
C ALA A 114 -14.05 3.39 8.84
N THR A 115 -13.17 3.19 9.82
CA THR A 115 -12.25 4.23 10.27
C THR A 115 -11.02 4.19 9.39
N GLN A 116 -10.76 5.30 8.69
CA GLN A 116 -9.64 5.40 7.76
C GLN A 116 -8.84 6.68 7.98
N PHE A 117 -7.52 6.53 7.96
CA PHE A 117 -6.57 7.64 7.96
C PHE A 117 -5.73 7.56 6.69
N PHE A 118 -5.40 8.73 6.13
CA PHE A 118 -4.64 8.85 4.90
C PHE A 118 -3.57 9.88 5.09
N GLU A 119 -2.38 9.55 4.61
CA GLU A 119 -1.27 10.49 4.52
C GLU A 119 -0.60 10.39 3.16
N GLN A 120 -0.16 11.55 2.64
CA GLN A 120 0.57 11.66 1.39
C GLN A 120 1.94 12.30 1.62
N PHE A 121 2.95 11.64 1.06
CA PHE A 121 4.32 12.09 1.09
C PHE A 121 4.81 12.47 -0.30
N GLY A 122 5.58 13.56 -0.36
CA GLY A 122 6.48 13.86 -1.47
C GLY A 122 7.69 12.94 -1.41
N VAL A 123 8.12 12.40 -2.56
CA VAL A 123 9.36 11.62 -2.65
C VAL A 123 10.45 12.52 -3.24
N ALA A 124 11.49 12.79 -2.46
CA ALA A 124 12.65 13.57 -2.89
C ALA A 124 13.93 12.89 -2.39
N ASP A 125 14.90 12.70 -3.29
CA ASP A 125 16.21 12.11 -2.97
C ASP A 125 16.15 10.78 -2.20
N GLY A 126 15.15 9.94 -2.51
CA GLY A 126 14.95 8.66 -1.85
C GLY A 126 14.53 8.78 -0.38
N THR A 127 13.88 9.88 -0.01
CA THR A 127 13.29 10.10 1.32
C THR A 127 11.86 10.60 1.18
N CYS A 128 10.98 10.18 2.10
CA CYS A 128 9.64 10.69 2.20
C CYS A 128 9.61 12.03 2.94
N THR A 129 8.88 12.99 2.39
CA THR A 129 8.71 14.33 2.97
C THR A 129 7.24 14.62 3.18
N TRP A 130 6.90 15.25 4.31
CA TRP A 130 5.55 15.73 4.57
C TRP A 130 5.17 16.78 3.52
N GLU A 131 4.07 16.56 2.81
CA GLU A 131 3.50 17.62 1.98
C GLU A 131 2.63 18.50 2.89
N GLN A 132 2.95 19.79 2.99
CA GLN A 132 2.07 20.74 3.67
C GLN A 132 0.87 21.02 2.76
N PHE A 133 -0.32 20.70 3.25
CA PHE A 133 -1.60 21.03 2.62
C PHE A 133 -2.07 22.43 3.00
#